data_AF-A0A1Y1LGW4-F1
#
_entry.id   AF-A0A1Y1LGW4-F1
#
_cell.length_a   1.000
_cell.length_b   1.000
_cell.length_c   1.000
_cell.angle_alpha   90.00
_cell.angle_beta   90.00
_cell.angle_gamma   90.00
#
_symmetry.space_group_name_H-M   'P 1'
#
loop_
_entity.id
_entity.type
_entity.pdbx_description
1 polymer ?
#
loop_
_entity_poly.entity_id
_entity_poly.type
_entity_poly.pdbx_seq_one_letter_code
_entity_poly.pdbx_strand_id
1 'polypeptide(L)'
;MFHIILSLTVFIVHLTNADIYDEYECFLPLMQRAVVTATSSMRDREPKNAILYGGNAWTAHTSDFEQKLVFDLGQVMNITRIWTQGRTHSNEYVMEFSVSYGSNGFDYTDYKEPGGDVRVRIFLNVN
;
A
#
# COMPACT_ATOMS: atom_id res chain seq x y z
N MET A 1 -66.48 1.16 33.46
CA MET A 1 -65.15 1.70 33.80
C MET A 1 -64.17 1.15 32.76
N PHE A 2 -63.92 1.92 31.71
CA PHE A 2 -63.14 1.50 30.54
C PHE A 2 -61.65 1.72 30.79
N HIS A 3 -60.81 0.72 30.52
CA HIS A 3 -59.35 0.87 30.48
C HIS A 3 -58.88 0.98 29.03
N ILE A 4 -57.98 1.93 28.82
CA ILE A 4 -57.46 2.42 27.53
C ILE A 4 -56.40 1.47 26.95
N ILE A 5 -56.40 1.36 25.62
CA ILE A 5 -55.51 0.56 24.75
C ILE A 5 -54.14 1.25 24.59
N LEU A 6 -53.07 0.47 24.38
CA LEU A 6 -51.91 0.93 23.62
C LEU A 6 -51.46 -0.15 22.63
N SER A 7 -51.83 0.03 21.36
CA SER A 7 -51.32 -0.72 20.22
C SER A 7 -50.12 0.06 19.67
N LEU A 8 -48.93 -0.53 19.75
CA LEU A 8 -47.72 0.06 19.20
C LEU A 8 -47.66 -0.28 17.70
N THR A 9 -47.93 0.69 16.84
CA THR A 9 -47.69 0.58 15.39
C THR A 9 -46.24 1.01 15.11
N VAL A 10 -45.40 0.06 14.70
CA VAL A 10 -44.02 0.34 14.28
C VAL A 10 -44.05 0.93 12.88
N PHE A 11 -43.71 2.22 12.76
CA PHE A 11 -43.44 2.85 11.47
C PHE A 11 -42.06 2.41 10.98
N ILE A 12 -42.02 1.60 9.91
CA ILE A 12 -40.79 1.36 9.15
C ILE A 12 -40.51 2.62 8.35
N VAL A 13 -39.56 3.44 8.81
CA VAL A 13 -39.02 4.51 7.99
C VAL A 13 -37.97 3.87 7.06
N HIS A 14 -38.30 3.72 5.78
CA HIS A 14 -37.28 3.55 4.75
C HIS A 14 -36.55 4.90 4.61
N LEU A 15 -35.49 5.07 5.38
CA LEU A 15 -34.50 6.10 5.10
C LEU A 15 -33.44 5.46 4.22
N THR A 16 -33.45 5.85 2.95
CA THR A 16 -32.29 5.76 2.07
C THR A 16 -31.10 6.33 2.83
N ASN A 17 -30.08 5.52 3.08
CA ASN A 17 -28.85 6.01 3.69
C ASN A 17 -28.30 7.13 2.80
N ALA A 18 -28.30 8.34 3.34
CA ALA A 18 -27.59 9.46 2.78
C ALA A 18 -26.09 9.15 2.86
N ASP A 19 -25.42 9.12 1.71
CA ASP A 19 -23.97 9.05 1.59
C ASP A 19 -23.33 10.26 2.29
N ILE A 20 -22.92 10.11 3.55
CA ILE A 20 -22.17 11.14 4.28
C ILE A 20 -21.12 10.46 5.18
N TYR A 21 -19.89 10.30 4.67
CA TYR A 21 -18.64 10.93 5.15
C TYR A 21 -17.44 10.32 4.40
N ASP A 22 -16.94 11.10 3.44
CA ASP A 22 -15.69 10.97 2.70
C ASP A 22 -14.50 11.30 3.63
N GLU A 23 -14.03 10.34 4.44
CA GLU A 23 -12.94 10.58 5.44
C GLU A 23 -11.82 9.53 5.45
N TYR A 24 -11.66 8.66 4.44
CA TYR A 24 -10.63 7.60 4.50
C TYR A 24 -9.69 7.47 3.31
N GLU A 25 -9.70 8.39 2.34
CA GLU A 25 -8.80 8.27 1.18
C GLU A 25 -7.30 8.33 1.56
N CYS A 26 -6.92 9.04 2.63
CA CYS A 26 -5.51 9.17 3.01
C CYS A 26 -4.91 7.91 3.68
N PHE A 27 -5.76 6.98 4.12
CA PHE A 27 -5.34 5.71 4.72
C PHE A 27 -5.59 4.50 3.81
N LEU A 28 -6.19 4.70 2.64
CA LEU A 28 -6.28 3.64 1.64
C LEU A 28 -4.87 3.34 1.12
N PRO A 29 -4.47 2.05 1.07
CA PRO A 29 -3.19 1.70 0.50
C PRO A 29 -3.17 2.15 -0.97
N LEU A 30 -2.29 3.11 -1.28
CA LEU A 30 -2.11 3.66 -2.64
C LEU A 30 -1.88 2.55 -3.69
N MET A 31 -1.34 1.44 -3.21
CA MET A 31 -1.12 0.18 -3.92
C MET A 31 -2.34 -0.44 -4.58
N GLN A 32 -3.56 -0.20 -4.08
CA GLN A 32 -4.75 -0.90 -4.57
C GLN A 32 -5.11 -0.58 -6.04
N ARG A 33 -4.66 0.57 -6.53
CA ARG A 33 -4.84 1.01 -7.92
C ARG A 33 -3.53 1.11 -8.71
N ALA A 34 -2.41 0.75 -8.09
CA ALA A 34 -1.10 0.93 -8.70
C ALA A 34 -0.81 -0.18 -9.71
N VAL A 35 -0.22 0.20 -10.86
CA VAL A 35 0.40 -0.77 -11.77
C VAL A 35 1.83 -1.01 -11.27
N VAL A 36 2.11 -2.26 -10.89
CA VAL A 36 3.39 -2.64 -10.30
C VAL A 36 4.24 -3.38 -11.34
N THR A 37 5.45 -2.89 -11.57
CA THR A 37 6.44 -3.50 -12.47
C THR A 37 7.78 -3.64 -11.77
N ALA A 38 8.70 -4.43 -12.34
CA ALA A 38 10.06 -4.54 -11.82
C ALA A 38 11.07 -4.76 -12.94
N THR A 39 12.34 -4.48 -12.65
CA THR A 39 13.47 -4.73 -13.55
C THR A 39 13.60 -6.21 -13.90
N SER A 40 13.43 -7.08 -12.92
CA SER A 40 13.49 -8.52 -13.10
C SER A 40 12.63 -9.23 -12.05
N SER A 41 12.35 -10.51 -12.26
CA SER A 41 11.64 -11.34 -11.29
C SER A 41 12.06 -12.80 -11.45
N MET A 42 12.16 -13.52 -10.33
CA MET A 42 12.17 -14.97 -10.35
C MET A 42 10.81 -15.51 -10.81
N ARG A 43 10.81 -16.74 -11.34
CA ARG A 43 9.58 -17.43 -11.74
C ARG A 43 8.61 -17.52 -10.55
N ASP A 44 7.34 -17.20 -10.77
CA ASP A 44 6.27 -17.20 -9.77
C ASP A 44 6.47 -16.17 -8.63
N ARG A 45 7.40 -15.22 -8.80
CA ARG A 45 7.72 -14.15 -7.84
C ARG A 45 7.68 -12.78 -8.49
N GLU A 46 6.65 -12.57 -9.31
CA GLU A 46 6.42 -11.35 -10.09
C GLU A 46 6.05 -10.14 -9.21
N PRO A 47 6.12 -8.91 -9.76
CA PRO A 47 5.89 -7.67 -9.01
C PRO A 47 4.50 -7.57 -8.37
N LYS A 48 3.48 -8.17 -8.99
CA LYS A 48 2.11 -8.28 -8.46
C LYS A 48 2.03 -8.94 -7.07
N ASN A 49 3.07 -9.70 -6.68
CA ASN A 49 3.14 -10.36 -5.39
C ASN A 49 3.73 -9.47 -4.29
N ALA A 50 4.15 -8.23 -4.58
CA ALA A 50 4.68 -7.29 -3.59
C ALA A 50 3.55 -6.66 -2.74
N ILE A 51 2.82 -7.50 -2.01
CA ILE A 51 1.67 -7.12 -1.20
C ILE A 51 1.97 -7.43 0.27
N LEU A 52 1.75 -6.43 1.14
CA LEU A 52 1.92 -6.59 2.58
C LEU A 52 0.96 -7.67 3.12
N TYR A 53 1.47 -8.56 3.97
CA TYR A 53 0.79 -9.74 4.49
C TYR A 53 0.35 -10.76 3.42
N GLY A 54 0.94 -10.69 2.23
CA GLY A 54 0.71 -11.64 1.14
C GLY A 54 1.31 -13.02 1.41
N GLY A 55 0.75 -14.04 0.75
CA GLY A 55 1.30 -15.41 0.77
C GLY A 55 2.54 -15.60 -0.11
N ASN A 56 2.89 -14.58 -0.90
CA ASN A 56 4.03 -14.58 -1.81
C ASN A 56 4.69 -13.20 -1.81
N ALA A 57 5.84 -13.05 -2.48
CA ALA A 57 6.57 -11.79 -2.59
C ALA A 57 7.13 -11.60 -4.00
N TRP A 58 7.48 -10.36 -4.34
CA TRP A 58 8.40 -10.11 -5.44
C TRP A 58 9.82 -10.53 -5.03
N THR A 59 10.55 -11.15 -5.95
CA THR A 59 11.99 -11.40 -5.79
C THR A 59 12.65 -11.14 -7.13
N ALA A 60 13.61 -10.23 -7.16
CA ALA A 60 14.41 -9.98 -8.36
C ALA A 60 15.18 -11.24 -8.77
N HIS A 61 15.47 -11.37 -10.06
CA HIS A 61 16.22 -12.52 -10.57
C HIS A 61 17.67 -12.53 -10.08
N THR A 62 18.27 -11.35 -9.94
CA THR A 62 19.61 -11.14 -9.39
C THR A 62 19.54 -10.33 -8.09
N SER A 63 20.52 -10.54 -7.19
CA SER A 63 20.64 -9.78 -5.95
C SER A 63 21.76 -8.75 -6.11
N ASP A 64 21.39 -7.58 -6.59
CA ASP A 64 22.28 -6.44 -6.83
C ASP A 64 21.55 -5.12 -6.55
N PHE A 65 22.28 -4.00 -6.61
CA PHE A 65 21.75 -2.66 -6.33
C PHE A 65 20.95 -2.04 -7.48
N GLU A 66 20.88 -2.70 -8.63
CA GLU A 66 20.21 -2.18 -9.82
C GLU A 66 18.74 -2.61 -9.91
N GLN A 67 18.32 -3.53 -9.04
CA GLN A 67 16.96 -4.05 -9.06
C GLN A 67 15.95 -3.04 -8.52
N LYS A 68 14.82 -2.89 -9.22
CA LYS A 68 13.79 -1.91 -8.88
C LYS A 68 12.41 -2.54 -8.93
N LEU A 69 11.58 -2.12 -8.00
CA LEU A 69 10.14 -2.31 -8.00
C LEU A 69 9.51 -0.93 -8.21
N VAL A 70 8.73 -0.79 -9.29
CA VAL A 70 8.16 0.49 -9.72
C VAL A 70 6.65 0.44 -9.54
N PHE A 71 6.12 1.47 -8.88
CA PHE A 71 4.71 1.65 -8.61
C PHE A 71 4.20 2.85 -9.40
N ASP A 72 3.46 2.59 -10.48
CA ASP A 72 2.73 3.63 -11.18
C ASP A 72 1.37 3.82 -10.51
N LEU A 73 1.18 4.98 -9.87
CA LEU A 73 -0.03 5.31 -9.13
C LEU A 73 -1.15 5.88 -10.02
N GLY A 74 -0.90 6.08 -11.31
CA GLY A 74 -1.84 6.63 -12.30
C GLY A 74 -2.09 8.15 -12.19
N GLN A 75 -1.66 8.78 -11.09
CA GLN A 75 -1.74 10.22 -10.87
C GLN A 75 -0.71 10.66 -9.82
N VAL A 76 -0.46 11.96 -9.71
CA VAL A 76 0.43 12.51 -8.67
C VAL A 76 -0.24 12.35 -7.31
N MET A 77 0.40 11.60 -6.40
CA MET A 77 -0.10 11.31 -5.06
C MET A 77 0.93 11.68 -4.00
N ASN A 78 0.46 12.02 -2.80
CA ASN A 78 1.32 12.21 -1.64
C ASN A 78 1.63 10.86 -0.97
N ILE A 79 2.90 10.45 -0.95
CA ILE A 79 3.36 9.24 -0.26
C ILE A 79 3.85 9.63 1.13
N THR A 80 3.12 9.22 2.17
CA THR A 80 3.44 9.58 3.56
C THR A 80 4.16 8.47 4.32
N ARG A 81 3.98 7.21 3.90
CA ARG A 81 4.54 6.02 4.57
C ARG A 81 4.82 4.92 3.56
N ILE A 82 5.86 4.14 3.81
CA ILE A 82 6.20 2.92 3.08
C ILE A 82 6.35 1.81 4.11
N TRP A 83 5.59 0.73 3.94
CA TRP A 83 5.73 -0.49 4.71
C TRP A 83 6.46 -1.54 3.88
N THR A 84 7.43 -2.20 4.49
CA THR A 84 8.21 -3.27 3.85
C THR A 84 8.03 -4.57 4.62
N GLN A 85 8.03 -5.69 3.92
CA GLN A 85 8.00 -7.01 4.51
C GLN A 85 8.83 -7.97 3.67
N GLY A 86 9.56 -8.87 4.34
CA GLY A 86 10.24 -9.98 3.69
C GLY A 86 9.26 -11.06 3.22
N ARG A 87 9.75 -12.05 2.48
CA ARG A 87 8.89 -13.13 2.00
C ARG A 87 8.50 -14.07 3.13
N THR A 88 7.21 -14.33 3.26
CA THR A 88 6.62 -15.22 4.27
C THR A 88 7.25 -16.62 4.23
N HIS A 89 7.48 -17.22 5.40
CA HIS A 89 8.12 -18.53 5.59
C HIS A 89 9.53 -18.64 4.98
N SER A 90 10.29 -17.54 4.99
CA SER A 90 11.67 -17.51 4.50
C SER A 90 12.52 -16.46 5.20
N ASN A 91 13.84 -16.55 5.00
CA ASN A 91 14.80 -15.54 5.47
C ASN A 91 15.16 -14.55 4.36
N GLU A 92 14.29 -14.34 3.38
CA GLU A 92 14.50 -13.41 2.25
C GLU A 92 13.85 -12.05 2.58
N TYR A 93 14.67 -11.02 2.77
CA TYR A 93 14.23 -9.66 3.04
C TYR A 93 15.25 -8.63 2.54
N VAL A 94 14.78 -7.41 2.30
CA VAL A 94 15.62 -6.27 1.94
C VAL A 94 16.00 -5.53 3.21
N MET A 95 17.30 -5.37 3.46
CA MET A 95 17.81 -4.60 4.60
C MET A 95 17.93 -3.11 4.29
N GLU A 96 18.22 -2.82 3.04
CA GLU A 96 18.59 -1.49 2.59
C GLU A 96 17.93 -1.20 1.24
N PHE A 97 17.26 -0.06 1.11
CA PHE A 97 16.67 0.40 -0.15
C PHE A 97 16.72 1.93 -0.25
N SER A 98 16.77 2.44 -1.47
CA SER A 98 16.53 3.84 -1.79
C SER A 98 15.15 4.01 -2.42
N VAL A 99 14.62 5.22 -2.35
CA VAL A 99 13.36 5.60 -3.00
C VAL A 99 13.68 6.68 -4.00
N SER A 100 13.17 6.54 -5.22
CA SER A 100 13.22 7.59 -6.24
C SER A 100 11.80 7.84 -6.75
N TYR A 101 11.50 9.07 -7.13
CA TYR A 101 10.17 9.49 -7.55
C TYR A 101 10.23 10.31 -8.85
N GLY A 102 9.18 10.22 -9.66
CA GLY A 102 9.09 10.87 -10.96
C GLY A 102 7.65 10.81 -11.47
N SER A 103 7.33 11.64 -12.47
CA SER A 103 5.97 11.76 -13.02
C SER A 103 5.82 11.28 -14.46
N ASN A 104 6.92 10.99 -15.15
CA ASN A 104 6.92 10.62 -16.58
C ASN A 104 7.37 9.17 -16.84
N GLY A 105 7.75 8.42 -15.79
CA GLY A 105 8.23 7.03 -15.92
C GLY A 105 9.66 6.88 -16.45
N PHE A 106 10.37 7.98 -16.73
CA PHE A 106 11.72 7.98 -17.28
C PHE A 106 12.72 8.69 -16.36
N ASP A 107 12.36 9.87 -15.89
CA ASP A 107 13.18 10.71 -15.05
C ASP A 107 12.75 10.57 -13.59
N TYR A 108 13.67 10.08 -12.78
CA TYR A 108 13.47 9.90 -11.35
C TYR A 108 14.47 10.73 -10.56
N THR A 109 14.00 11.36 -9.49
CA THR A 109 14.82 12.03 -8.49
C THR A 109 14.89 11.16 -7.25
N ASP A 110 16.09 10.97 -6.71
CA ASP A 110 16.26 10.26 -5.45
C ASP A 110 15.67 11.06 -4.29
N TYR A 111 14.89 10.38 -3.47
CA TYR A 111 14.45 10.92 -2.19
C TYR A 111 15.65 11.08 -1.27
N LYS A 112 15.75 12.29 -0.71
CA LYS A 112 16.76 12.64 0.28
C LYS A 112 16.04 13.09 1.55
N GLU A 113 16.57 12.68 2.69
CA GLU A 113 16.09 13.17 3.96
C GLU A 113 16.32 14.69 4.10
N PRO A 114 15.68 15.35 5.08
CA PRO A 114 15.96 16.75 5.38
C PRO A 114 17.45 17.08 5.59
N GLY A 115 18.28 16.10 5.94
CA GLY A 115 19.74 16.22 6.06
C GLY A 115 20.54 16.04 4.76
N GLY A 116 19.89 15.73 3.64
CA GLY A 116 20.52 15.53 2.33
C GLY A 116 21.01 14.11 2.05
N ASP A 117 20.99 13.23 3.05
CA ASP A 117 21.36 11.83 2.89
C ASP A 117 20.28 11.06 2.13
N VAL A 118 20.70 10.27 1.14
CA VAL A 118 19.85 9.23 0.55
C VAL A 118 19.75 8.14 1.60
N ARG A 119 18.60 8.03 2.29
CA ARG A 119 18.46 6.99 3.32
C ARG A 119 18.45 5.63 2.66
N VAL A 120 19.50 4.86 2.96
CA VAL A 120 19.70 3.48 2.50
C VAL A 120 19.31 2.48 3.60
N ARG A 121 19.12 2.89 4.86
CA ARG A 121 18.96 1.96 6.00
C ARG A 121 17.61 2.09 6.69
N ILE A 122 16.80 1.03 6.62
CA ILE A 122 15.69 0.81 7.55
C ILE A 122 16.03 -0.40 8.41
N PHE A 123 16.26 -0.19 9.71
CA PHE A 123 16.33 -1.29 10.67
C PHE A 123 14.93 -1.82 10.92
N LEU A 124 14.64 -3.05 10.51
CA LEU A 124 13.39 -3.73 10.82
C LEU A 124 13.56 -4.48 12.14
N ASN A 125 12.69 -4.18 13.11
CA ASN A 125 12.49 -5.05 14.26
C ASN A 125 11.52 -6.16 13.82
N VAL A 126 12.04 -7.36 13.64
CA VAL A 126 11.23 -8.54 13.33
C VAL A 126 10.88 -9.18 14.66
N ASN A 127 9.59 -9.15 15.03
CA ASN A 127 9.08 -9.96 16.14
C ASN A 127 8.90 -11.41 15.69
#